data_AF-A0A420YDR1-F1
#
_entry.id   AF-A0A420YDR1-F1
#
_cell.length_a   1.000
_cell.length_b   1.000
_cell.length_c   1.000
_cell.angle_alpha   90.00
_cell.angle_beta   90.00
_cell.angle_gamma   90.00
#
_symmetry.space_group_name_H-M   'P 1'
#
loop_
_entity.id
_entity.type
_entity.pdbx_description
1 polymer ?
#
loop_
_entity_poly.entity_id
_entity_poly.type
_entity_poly.pdbx_seq_one_letter_code
_entity_poly.pdbx_strand_id
1 'polypeptide(L)'
;MQLVLLKVALDHRPAPSSKGGDAATPFSRAADGIFERPRPYSFWQWRSPKPYWQFLLYLFIFLTIGELVLAPMRTLYPTYSSFIGYLGLAIEAILPLPQIFANARSQSCKGFRLSVLGSWLVGDSMKMFWFFTSPTQIPWAFKLCGIFQACCDAFLGVQYWMYGSGETVLKDHHLAPWSAGMEKPANGTWRPVGQRRPSGLAEKEI
;
A
#
# COMPACT_ATOMS: atom_id res chain seq x y z
N MET A 1 34.40 -18.40 -8.81
CA MET A 1 33.24 -17.97 -9.63
C MET A 1 32.04 -17.55 -8.80
N GLN A 2 31.55 -18.32 -7.83
CA GLN A 2 30.35 -17.96 -7.03
C GLN A 2 30.52 -16.66 -6.20
N LEU A 3 31.68 -16.42 -5.60
CA LEU A 3 31.94 -15.18 -4.83
C LEU A 3 31.96 -13.92 -5.70
N VAL A 4 32.38 -14.05 -6.97
CA VAL A 4 32.38 -12.93 -7.94
C VAL A 4 30.95 -12.61 -8.36
N LEU A 5 30.12 -13.63 -8.63
CA LEU A 5 28.71 -13.44 -8.91
C LEU A 5 27.94 -12.86 -7.71
N LEU A 6 28.26 -13.29 -6.49
CA LEU A 6 27.69 -12.73 -5.27
C LEU A 6 28.12 -11.26 -5.07
N LYS A 7 29.39 -10.94 -5.32
CA LYS A 7 29.93 -9.58 -5.25
C LYS A 7 29.23 -8.67 -6.25
N VAL A 8 29.14 -9.08 -7.52
CA VAL A 8 28.45 -8.34 -8.57
C VAL A 8 26.96 -8.16 -8.25
N ALA A 9 26.29 -9.20 -7.72
CA ALA A 9 24.89 -9.12 -7.31
C ALA A 9 24.68 -8.20 -6.09
N LEU A 10 25.62 -8.16 -5.15
CA LEU A 10 25.56 -7.26 -4.00
C LEU A 10 25.82 -5.81 -4.39
N ASP A 11 26.77 -5.58 -5.30
CA ASP A 11 27.16 -4.26 -5.79
C ASP A 11 26.07 -3.64 -6.70
N HIS A 12 25.28 -4.49 -7.39
CA HIS A 12 24.15 -4.05 -8.23
C HIS A 12 22.79 -4.21 -7.55
N ARG A 13 22.74 -4.52 -6.24
CA ARG A 13 21.46 -4.63 -5.55
C ARG A 13 20.81 -3.24 -5.48
N PRO A 14 19.54 -3.08 -5.87
CA PRO A 14 18.83 -1.82 -5.67
C PRO A 14 18.87 -1.46 -4.18
N ALA A 15 19.10 -0.18 -3.87
CA ALA A 15 19.27 0.26 -2.49
C ALA A 15 18.09 -0.22 -1.61
N PRO A 16 18.37 -0.74 -0.40
CA PRO A 16 17.33 -1.31 0.46
C PRO A 16 16.23 -0.28 0.71
N SER A 17 14.98 -0.73 0.78
CA SER A 17 13.77 0.09 1.01
C SER A 17 13.92 1.07 2.19
N SER A 18 14.70 0.72 3.21
CA SER A 18 15.02 1.59 4.36
C SER A 18 15.79 2.88 4.02
N LYS A 19 16.45 2.95 2.86
CA LYS A 19 17.15 4.14 2.34
C LYS A 19 16.38 4.85 1.21
N GLY A 20 15.15 4.42 0.90
CA GLY A 20 14.32 5.06 -0.11
C GLY A 20 14.77 4.87 -1.56
N GLY A 21 15.41 3.74 -1.86
CA GLY A 21 15.68 3.31 -3.24
C GLY A 21 14.42 2.84 -3.97
N ASP A 22 14.50 2.62 -5.28
CA ASP A 22 13.38 2.25 -6.17
C ASP A 22 12.60 1.00 -5.73
N ALA A 23 13.17 0.18 -4.84
CA ALA A 23 12.50 -0.95 -4.19
C ALA A 23 11.43 -0.55 -3.16
N ALA A 24 11.41 0.71 -2.71
CA ALA A 24 10.42 1.24 -1.76
C ALA A 24 9.03 1.44 -2.40
N THR A 25 8.92 1.37 -3.73
CA THR A 25 7.64 1.56 -4.44
C THR A 25 7.45 0.58 -5.60
N PRO A 26 7.06 -0.70 -5.34
CA PRO A 26 6.73 -1.65 -6.41
C PRO A 26 5.49 -1.24 -7.25
N PHE A 27 4.73 -0.22 -6.83
CA PHE A 27 3.48 0.21 -7.48
C PHE A 27 3.48 1.65 -8.04
N SER A 28 4.59 2.40 -7.92
CA SER A 28 4.64 3.77 -8.49
C SER A 28 4.53 3.83 -10.01
N ARG A 29 4.68 2.69 -10.70
CA ARG A 29 4.59 2.61 -12.16
C ARG A 29 3.16 2.45 -12.69
N ALA A 30 2.16 2.26 -11.82
CA ALA A 30 0.75 2.18 -12.20
C ALA A 30 -0.01 3.51 -12.01
N ALA A 31 0.70 4.56 -11.58
CA ALA A 31 0.10 5.78 -11.06
C ALA A 31 0.17 6.96 -12.05
N ASP A 32 0.33 6.71 -13.35
CA ASP A 32 0.22 7.72 -14.42
C ASP A 32 -1.25 8.19 -14.59
N GLY A 33 -1.76 8.90 -13.60
CA GLY A 33 -3.11 9.47 -13.60
C GLY A 33 -3.09 10.95 -13.29
N ILE A 34 -4.02 11.68 -13.91
CA ILE A 34 -4.22 13.14 -13.93
C ILE A 34 -4.16 13.83 -12.53
N PHE A 35 -4.25 13.08 -11.42
CA PHE A 35 -4.12 13.56 -10.04
C PHE A 35 -2.69 13.51 -9.45
N GLU A 36 -1.70 12.94 -10.14
CA GLU A 36 -0.32 12.85 -9.66
C GLU A 36 0.52 14.07 -10.05
N ARG A 37 0.09 15.25 -9.60
CA ARG A 37 1.09 16.32 -9.36
C ARG A 37 1.89 15.89 -8.12
N PRO A 38 3.24 15.93 -8.15
CA PRO A 38 4.02 15.65 -6.95
C PRO A 38 3.51 16.55 -5.83
N ARG A 39 2.96 15.94 -4.77
CA ARG A 39 2.40 16.69 -3.64
C ARG A 39 3.52 17.59 -3.10
N PRO A 40 3.25 18.85 -2.74
CA PRO A 40 4.27 19.71 -2.17
C PRO A 40 4.94 18.99 -0.99
N TYR A 41 6.27 19.00 -0.99
CA TYR A 41 7.14 18.29 -0.02
C TYR A 41 7.03 16.76 0.03
N SER A 42 6.44 16.10 -0.99
CA SER A 42 6.17 14.66 -0.98
C SER A 42 5.47 14.22 0.32
N PHE A 43 4.59 15.09 0.83
CA PHE A 43 3.88 14.89 2.09
C PHE A 43 3.19 13.52 2.10
N TRP A 44 3.52 12.68 3.08
CA TRP A 44 3.05 11.29 3.23
C TRP A 44 3.46 10.29 2.13
N GLN A 45 4.26 10.71 1.15
CA GLN A 45 4.88 9.84 0.15
C GLN A 45 6.38 9.68 0.44
N TRP A 46 6.75 9.67 1.73
CA TRP A 46 8.14 9.59 2.15
C TRP A 46 8.72 8.21 1.86
N ARG A 47 9.84 8.17 1.12
CA ARG A 47 10.50 6.92 0.72
C ARG A 47 11.19 6.18 1.86
N SER A 48 11.48 6.86 2.97
CA SER A 48 12.07 6.24 4.16
C SER A 48 11.04 6.22 5.30
N PRO A 49 11.01 5.17 6.14
CA PRO A 49 10.05 5.07 7.24
C PRO A 49 10.33 6.04 8.39
N LYS A 50 11.54 6.61 8.48
CA LYS A 50 11.93 7.55 9.55
C LYS A 50 11.03 8.79 9.66
N PRO A 51 10.84 9.61 8.61
CA PRO A 51 9.96 10.79 8.67
C PRO A 51 8.51 10.44 9.00
N TYR A 52 8.04 9.25 8.58
CA TYR A 52 6.70 8.75 8.94
C TYR A 52 6.54 8.59 10.45
N TRP A 53 7.44 7.85 11.09
CA TRP A 53 7.39 7.64 12.53
C TRP A 53 7.65 8.93 13.33
N GLN A 54 8.53 9.80 12.84
CA GLN A 54 8.76 11.10 13.45
C GLN A 54 7.50 11.97 13.43
N PHE A 55 6.82 12.06 12.29
CA PHE A 55 5.57 12.81 12.18
C PHE A 55 4.50 12.27 13.13
N LEU A 56 4.30 10.94 13.16
CA LEU A 56 3.33 10.31 14.06
C LEU A 56 3.67 10.57 15.53
N LEU A 57 4.96 10.49 15.90
CA LEU A 57 5.40 10.76 17.26
C LEU A 57 5.14 12.23 17.64
N TYR A 58 5.47 13.17 16.76
CA TYR A 58 5.19 14.59 17.01
C TYR A 58 3.70 14.88 17.10
N LEU A 59 2.87 14.29 16.22
CA LEU A 59 1.42 14.42 16.29
C LEU A 59 0.87 13.88 17.62
N PHE A 60 1.33 12.70 18.03
CA PHE A 60 0.94 12.08 19.30
C PHE A 60 1.33 12.94 20.51
N ILE A 61 2.58 13.42 20.57
CA ILE A 61 3.05 14.30 21.64
C ILE A 61 2.25 15.61 21.65
N PHE A 62 2.02 16.22 20.48
CA PHE A 62 1.24 17.45 20.36
C PHE A 62 -0.18 17.28 20.89
N LEU A 63 -0.88 16.22 20.50
CA LEU A 63 -2.23 15.92 20.98
C LEU A 63 -2.23 15.64 22.50
N THR A 64 -1.23 14.92 23.00
CA THR A 64 -1.09 14.60 24.43
C THR A 64 -0.86 15.86 25.26
N ILE A 65 0.02 16.76 24.81
CA ILE A 65 0.25 18.05 25.47
C ILE A 65 -1.03 18.88 25.43
N GLY A 66 -1.71 18.94 24.28
CA GLY A 66 -2.98 19.64 24.15
C GLY A 66 -4.03 19.14 25.16
N GLU A 67 -4.16 17.82 25.30
CA GLU A 67 -5.04 17.19 26.29
C GLU A 67 -4.64 17.57 27.72
N LEU A 68 -3.37 17.45 28.10
CA LEU A 68 -2.90 17.76 29.46
C LEU A 68 -3.03 19.24 29.82
N VAL A 69 -2.81 20.14 28.87
CA VAL A 69 -2.91 21.60 29.09
C VAL A 69 -4.36 22.04 29.17
N LEU A 70 -5.26 21.45 28.38
CA LEU A 70 -6.66 21.86 28.32
C LEU A 70 -7.55 21.11 29.32
N ALA A 71 -7.15 19.92 29.80
CA ALA A 71 -7.92 19.15 30.78
C ALA A 71 -8.31 19.93 32.06
N PRO A 72 -7.45 20.79 32.65
CA PRO A 72 -7.84 21.63 33.79
C PRO A 72 -8.87 22.72 33.44
N MET A 73 -8.99 23.10 32.16
CA MET A 73 -9.83 24.20 31.69
C MET A 73 -11.26 23.72 31.42
N ARG A 74 -12.09 23.65 32.47
CA ARG A 74 -13.47 23.12 32.41
C ARG A 74 -14.37 23.74 31.33
N THR A 75 -14.16 25.00 30.97
CA THR A 75 -14.98 25.69 29.96
C THR A 75 -14.57 25.36 28.53
N LEU A 76 -13.27 25.20 28.25
CA LEU A 76 -12.75 25.00 26.89
C LEU A 76 -12.60 23.51 26.54
N TYR A 77 -12.38 22.67 27.54
CA TYR A 77 -12.14 21.23 27.37
C TYR A 77 -13.26 20.50 26.61
N PRO A 78 -14.57 20.69 26.90
CA PRO A 78 -15.63 19.97 26.19
C PRO A 78 -15.66 20.29 24.68
N THR A 79 -15.39 21.55 24.32
CA THR A 79 -15.33 21.99 22.92
C THR A 79 -14.12 21.41 22.21
N TYR A 80 -12.94 21.45 22.85
CA TYR A 80 -11.71 20.87 22.30
C TYR A 80 -11.83 19.35 22.08
N SER A 81 -12.28 18.63 23.11
CA SER A 81 -12.42 17.16 23.06
C SER A 81 -13.44 16.73 22.00
N SER A 82 -14.59 17.40 21.92
CA SER A 82 -15.58 17.16 20.86
C SER A 82 -15.03 17.47 19.46
N PHE A 83 -14.26 18.55 19.31
CA PHE A 83 -13.65 18.92 18.02
C PHE A 83 -12.64 17.87 17.54
N ILE A 84 -11.73 17.41 18.40
CA ILE A 84 -10.78 16.34 18.06
C ILE A 84 -11.52 15.03 17.75
N GLY A 85 -12.59 14.72 18.49
CA GLY A 85 -13.45 13.57 18.19
C GLY A 85 -14.07 13.63 16.79
N TYR A 86 -14.67 14.78 16.42
CA TYR A 86 -15.24 14.97 15.07
C TYR A 86 -14.18 14.97 13.97
N LEU A 87 -13.00 15.54 14.23
CA LEU A 87 -11.89 15.51 13.28
C LEU A 87 -11.41 14.08 13.04
N GLY A 88 -11.26 13.28 14.10
CA GLY A 88 -10.88 11.87 14.00
C GLY A 88 -11.90 11.06 13.19
N LEU A 89 -13.19 11.24 13.49
CA LEU A 89 -14.29 10.61 12.74
C LEU A 89 -14.30 11.01 11.25
N ALA A 90 -14.11 12.30 10.96
CA ALA A 90 -14.07 12.79 9.58
C ALA A 90 -12.89 12.20 8.81
N ILE A 91 -11.72 12.08 9.43
CA ILE A 91 -10.56 11.42 8.83
C ILE A 91 -10.88 9.95 8.54
N GLU A 92 -11.42 9.21 9.51
CA GLU A 92 -11.80 7.81 9.37
C GLU A 92 -12.84 7.62 8.24
N ALA A 93 -13.84 8.49 8.15
CA ALA A 93 -14.85 8.48 7.09
C ALA A 93 -14.29 8.70 5.69
N ILE A 94 -13.19 9.46 5.55
CA ILE A 94 -12.58 9.76 4.26
C ILE A 94 -11.61 8.65 3.82
N LEU A 95 -11.13 7.79 4.74
CA LEU A 95 -10.17 6.72 4.43
C LEU A 95 -10.59 5.81 3.26
N PRO A 96 -11.86 5.40 3.11
CA PRO A 96 -12.27 4.50 2.02
C PRO A 96 -12.34 5.21 0.65
N LEU A 97 -12.50 6.54 0.62
CA LEU A 97 -12.79 7.29 -0.62
C LEU A 97 -11.70 7.14 -1.70
N PRO A 98 -10.39 7.31 -1.41
CA PRO A 98 -9.35 7.10 -2.41
C PRO A 98 -9.38 5.70 -3.02
N GLN A 99 -9.67 4.67 -2.22
CA GLN A 99 -9.77 3.30 -2.70
C GLN A 99 -10.99 3.11 -3.61
N ILE A 100 -12.14 3.70 -3.24
CA ILE A 100 -13.36 3.70 -4.04
C ILE A 100 -13.09 4.30 -5.43
N PHE A 101 -12.43 5.46 -5.48
CA PHE A 101 -12.08 6.11 -6.74
C PHE A 101 -11.07 5.30 -7.56
N ALA A 102 -10.08 4.72 -6.92
CA ALA A 102 -9.09 3.87 -7.59
C ALA A 102 -9.77 2.65 -8.24
N ASN A 103 -10.62 1.94 -7.49
CA ASN A 103 -11.38 0.78 -7.98
C ASN A 103 -12.32 1.16 -9.13
N ALA A 104 -13.01 2.30 -9.01
CA ALA A 104 -13.92 2.79 -10.06
C ALA A 104 -13.15 3.15 -11.35
N ARG A 105 -11.91 3.65 -11.25
CA ARG A 105 -11.10 3.98 -12.42
C ARG A 105 -10.46 2.74 -13.04
N SER A 106 -9.95 1.82 -12.22
CA SER A 106 -9.25 0.62 -12.70
C SER A 106 -10.21 -0.47 -13.18
N GLN A 107 -11.49 -0.42 -12.77
CA GLN A 107 -12.47 -1.51 -12.94
C GLN A 107 -11.91 -2.85 -12.44
N SER A 108 -11.01 -2.81 -11.45
CA SER A 108 -10.28 -3.98 -10.95
C SER A 108 -9.93 -3.79 -9.49
N CYS A 109 -10.22 -4.80 -8.67
CA CYS A 109 -9.83 -4.85 -7.26
C CYS A 109 -8.49 -5.58 -7.03
N LYS A 110 -7.63 -5.68 -8.05
CA LYS A 110 -6.35 -6.38 -7.98
C LYS A 110 -5.42 -5.73 -6.93
N GLY A 111 -5.14 -6.47 -5.86
CA GLY A 111 -4.32 -6.01 -4.73
C GLY A 111 -5.11 -5.57 -3.50
N PHE A 112 -6.44 -5.52 -3.57
CA PHE A 112 -7.27 -5.27 -2.40
C PHE A 112 -7.46 -6.56 -1.59
N ARG A 113 -7.08 -6.53 -0.32
CA ARG A 113 -7.12 -7.71 0.56
C ARG A 113 -8.55 -7.92 1.07
N LEU A 114 -9.20 -9.00 0.62
CA LEU A 114 -10.56 -9.36 1.07
C LEU A 114 -10.68 -9.47 2.59
N SER A 115 -9.64 -9.96 3.27
CA SER A 115 -9.64 -10.07 4.74
C SER A 115 -9.74 -8.71 5.44
N VAL A 116 -9.19 -7.65 4.83
CA VAL A 116 -9.26 -6.28 5.37
C VAL A 116 -10.67 -5.72 5.17
N LEU A 117 -11.24 -5.86 3.96
CA LEU A 117 -12.62 -5.48 3.68
C LEU A 117 -13.61 -6.18 4.60
N GLY A 118 -13.44 -7.49 4.80
CA GLY A 118 -14.27 -8.26 5.72
C GLY A 118 -14.17 -7.72 7.16
N SER A 119 -12.97 -7.38 7.63
CA SER A 119 -12.79 -6.80 8.96
C SER A 119 -13.47 -5.44 9.12
N TRP A 120 -13.49 -4.63 8.07
CA TRP A 120 -14.18 -3.33 8.06
C TRP A 120 -15.70 -3.50 8.12
N LEU A 121 -16.28 -4.33 7.24
CA LEU A 121 -17.72 -4.59 7.23
C LEU A 121 -18.22 -5.18 8.55
N VAL A 122 -17.45 -6.10 9.15
CA VAL A 122 -17.77 -6.69 10.45
C VAL A 122 -17.70 -5.63 11.55
N GLY A 123 -16.65 -4.80 11.55
CA GLY A 123 -16.49 -3.70 12.51
C GLY A 123 -17.62 -2.68 12.43
N ASP A 124 -18.01 -2.27 11.22
CA ASP A 124 -19.11 -1.34 10.98
C ASP A 124 -20.45 -1.93 11.38
N SER A 125 -20.68 -3.21 11.11
CA SER A 125 -21.90 -3.91 11.56
C SER A 125 -22.02 -3.91 13.08
N MET A 126 -20.92 -4.21 13.79
CA MET A 126 -20.88 -4.15 15.25
C MET A 126 -21.09 -2.72 15.77
N LYS A 127 -20.45 -1.72 15.14
CA LYS A 127 -20.57 -0.30 15.50
C LYS A 127 -22.03 0.17 15.32
N MET A 128 -22.67 -0.19 14.22
CA MET A 128 -24.08 0.12 13.96
C MET A 128 -24.98 -0.56 14.98
N PHE A 129 -24.77 -1.85 15.25
CA PHE A 129 -25.53 -2.56 16.27
C PHE A 129 -25.45 -1.85 17.63
N TRP A 130 -24.25 -1.44 18.05
CA TRP A 130 -24.06 -0.71 19.31
C TRP A 130 -24.75 0.66 19.31
N PHE A 131 -24.69 1.43 18.20
CA PHE A 131 -25.33 2.75 18.12
C PHE A 131 -26.86 2.73 18.23
N PHE A 132 -27.50 1.65 17.78
CA PHE A 132 -28.96 1.51 17.80
C PHE A 132 -29.48 0.75 19.02
N THR A 133 -28.66 -0.09 19.66
CA THR A 133 -29.06 -0.86 20.85
C THR A 133 -28.63 -0.23 22.17
N SER A 134 -27.64 0.67 22.16
CA SER A 134 -27.17 1.29 23.40
C SER A 134 -28.21 2.24 24.00
N PRO A 135 -28.48 2.16 25.33
CA PRO A 135 -29.37 3.08 26.02
C PRO A 135 -28.77 4.49 26.19
N THR A 136 -27.48 4.67 25.90
CA THR A 136 -26.79 5.96 26.01
C THR A 136 -27.10 6.89 24.84
N GLN A 137 -27.37 8.16 25.12
CA GLN A 137 -27.54 9.19 24.10
C GLN A 137 -26.20 9.51 23.43
N ILE A 138 -25.97 8.93 22.25
CA ILE A 138 -24.80 9.20 21.41
C ILE A 138 -25.12 10.39 20.50
N PRO A 139 -24.23 11.40 20.38
CA PRO A 139 -24.47 12.54 19.51
C PRO A 139 -24.75 12.12 18.07
N TRP A 140 -25.74 12.74 17.43
CA TRP A 140 -26.14 12.41 16.06
C TRP A 140 -25.00 12.52 15.04
N ALA A 141 -24.06 13.45 15.24
CA ALA A 141 -22.87 13.57 14.40
C ALA A 141 -22.03 12.27 14.35
N PHE A 142 -21.86 11.57 15.49
CA PHE A 142 -21.16 10.27 15.54
C PHE A 142 -21.92 9.19 14.77
N LYS A 143 -23.25 9.17 14.91
CA LYS A 143 -24.11 8.20 14.21
C LYS A 143 -24.08 8.42 12.70
N LEU A 144 -24.25 9.65 12.24
CA LEU A 144 -24.24 9.99 10.81
C LEU A 144 -22.89 9.67 10.17
N CYS A 145 -21.79 9.98 10.85
CA CYS A 145 -20.45 9.66 10.37
C CYS A 145 -20.23 8.14 10.28
N GLY A 146 -20.65 7.38 11.28
CA GLY A 146 -20.54 5.92 11.27
C GLY A 146 -21.43 5.26 10.21
N ILE A 147 -22.63 5.79 9.95
CA ILE A 147 -23.47 5.32 8.85
C ILE A 147 -22.77 5.57 7.51
N PHE A 148 -22.19 6.75 7.32
CA PHE A 148 -21.45 7.07 6.11
C PHE A 148 -20.23 6.15 5.90
N GLN A 149 -19.47 5.85 6.96
CA GLN A 149 -18.38 4.85 6.95
C GLN A 149 -18.91 3.49 6.47
N ALA A 150 -19.96 2.98 7.11
CA ALA A 150 -20.59 1.71 6.76
C ALA A 150 -21.08 1.67 5.30
N CYS A 151 -21.64 2.77 4.80
CA CYS A 151 -22.04 2.88 3.40
C CYS A 151 -20.84 2.83 2.45
N CYS A 152 -19.73 3.51 2.77
CA CYS A 152 -18.52 3.49 1.96
C CYS A 152 -17.89 2.10 1.90
N ASP A 153 -17.82 1.41 3.05
CA ASP A 153 -17.24 0.07 3.14
C ASP A 153 -18.14 -0.97 2.48
N ALA A 154 -19.47 -0.85 2.60
CA ALA A 154 -20.42 -1.65 1.84
C ALA A 154 -20.28 -1.43 0.33
N PHE A 155 -20.08 -0.17 -0.11
CA PHE A 155 -19.84 0.15 -1.52
C PHE A 155 -18.55 -0.49 -2.03
N LEU A 156 -17.47 -0.47 -1.25
CA LEU A 156 -16.24 -1.22 -1.57
C LEU A 156 -16.49 -2.72 -1.67
N GLY A 157 -17.36 -3.28 -0.83
CA GLY A 157 -17.81 -4.66 -0.92
C GLY A 157 -18.51 -4.98 -2.23
N VAL A 158 -19.42 -4.10 -2.67
CA VAL A 158 -20.10 -4.22 -3.97
C VAL A 158 -19.12 -4.11 -5.13
N GLN A 159 -18.21 -3.12 -5.11
CA GLN A 159 -17.15 -3.00 -6.11
C GLN A 159 -16.28 -4.25 -6.17
N TYR A 160 -15.93 -4.83 -5.03
CA TYR A 160 -15.15 -6.06 -4.96
C TYR A 160 -15.90 -7.24 -5.57
N TRP A 161 -17.21 -7.36 -5.34
CA TRP A 161 -18.04 -8.39 -5.96
C TRP A 161 -18.13 -8.20 -7.48
N MET A 162 -18.31 -6.96 -7.95
CA MET A 162 -18.45 -6.65 -9.39
C MET A 162 -17.14 -6.81 -10.16
N TYR A 163 -16.00 -6.43 -9.56
CA TYR A 163 -14.68 -6.43 -10.21
C TYR A 163 -13.80 -7.63 -9.83
N GLY A 164 -14.28 -8.49 -8.92
CA GLY A 164 -13.54 -9.64 -8.38
C GLY A 164 -13.39 -10.84 -9.34
N SER A 165 -14.04 -10.81 -10.51
CA SER A 165 -13.93 -11.86 -11.52
C SER A 165 -12.57 -11.90 -12.25
N GLY A 166 -11.62 -11.03 -11.90
CA GLY A 166 -10.25 -11.03 -12.45
C GLY A 166 -9.24 -11.78 -11.57
N GLU A 167 -9.34 -13.10 -11.53
CA GLU A 167 -8.33 -14.09 -11.10
C GLU A 167 -7.30 -13.64 -10.04
N THR A 168 -7.52 -14.08 -8.79
CA THR A 168 -6.42 -14.54 -7.94
C THR A 168 -5.96 -15.92 -8.43
N VAL A 169 -5.40 -15.99 -9.64
CA VAL A 169 -4.41 -17.04 -9.89
C VAL A 169 -3.20 -16.61 -9.08
N LEU A 170 -3.11 -17.17 -7.88
CA LEU A 170 -1.82 -17.49 -7.29
C LEU A 170 -1.03 -18.16 -8.41
N LYS A 171 -0.18 -17.40 -9.09
CA LYS A 171 0.95 -18.00 -9.78
C LYS A 171 1.76 -18.59 -8.65
N ASP A 172 1.43 -19.83 -8.29
CA ASP A 172 2.43 -20.77 -7.85
C ASP A 172 3.63 -20.49 -8.73
N HIS A 173 4.74 -20.11 -8.12
CA HIS A 173 6.01 -20.11 -8.79
C HIS A 173 6.24 -21.55 -9.23
N HIS A 174 5.69 -21.92 -10.39
CA HIS A 174 6.23 -22.96 -11.22
C HIS A 174 7.65 -22.49 -11.47
N LEU A 175 8.55 -22.97 -10.61
CA LEU A 175 9.97 -23.03 -10.89
C LEU A 175 10.02 -23.69 -12.26
N ALA A 176 10.22 -22.88 -13.30
CA ALA A 176 10.48 -23.41 -14.62
C ALA A 176 11.61 -24.42 -14.42
N PRO A 177 11.45 -25.68 -14.87
CA PRO A 177 12.57 -26.60 -14.86
C PRO A 177 13.72 -25.89 -15.56
N TRP A 178 14.83 -25.75 -14.85
CA TRP A 178 16.06 -25.06 -15.28
C TRP A 178 16.59 -25.55 -16.65
N SER A 179 16.01 -26.61 -17.20
CA SER A 179 16.34 -27.24 -18.49
C SER A 179 15.86 -26.48 -19.74
N ALA A 180 15.03 -25.43 -19.64
CA ALA A 180 14.43 -24.78 -20.83
C ALA A 180 15.38 -23.92 -21.69
N GLY A 181 16.68 -23.80 -21.34
CA GLY A 181 17.67 -23.00 -22.06
C GLY A 181 18.97 -23.70 -22.40
N MET A 182 19.02 -25.03 -22.29
CA MET A 182 20.21 -25.84 -22.54
C MET A 182 20.03 -26.72 -23.77
N GLU A 183 20.64 -26.34 -24.90
CA GLU A 183 20.86 -27.30 -25.98
C GLU A 183 21.99 -28.25 -25.57
N LYS A 184 21.80 -29.56 -25.79
CA LYS A 184 22.88 -30.55 -25.73
C LYS A 184 23.69 -30.47 -27.03
N PRO A 185 24.95 -30.00 -27.04
CA PRO A 185 25.82 -30.28 -28.15
C PRO A 185 26.36 -31.71 -28.04
N ALA A 186 26.66 -32.32 -29.19
CA ALA A 186 27.14 -33.71 -29.33
C ALA A 186 28.44 -34.01 -28.54
N ASN A 187 29.13 -33.00 -28.01
CA ASN A 187 30.43 -33.13 -27.35
C ASN A 187 30.38 -32.79 -25.83
N GLY A 188 29.25 -33.06 -25.18
CA GLY A 188 29.17 -33.22 -23.71
C GLY A 188 29.35 -31.95 -22.85
N THR A 189 29.40 -30.75 -23.43
CA THR A 189 29.57 -29.50 -22.68
C THR A 189 28.38 -28.56 -22.86
N TRP A 190 27.66 -28.28 -21.77
CA TRP A 190 26.47 -27.43 -21.78
C TRP A 190 26.81 -25.95 -22.02
N ARG A 191 26.06 -25.26 -22.90
CA ARG A 191 26.20 -23.82 -23.16
C ARG A 191 24.84 -23.11 -23.11
N PRO A 192 24.76 -21.89 -22.52
CA PRO A 192 23.54 -21.10 -22.51
C PRO A 192 23.22 -20.53 -23.90
N VAL A 193 21.97 -20.65 -24.33
CA VAL A 193 21.47 -20.09 -25.60
C VAL A 193 21.46 -18.56 -25.52
N GLY A 194 22.24 -17.89 -26.38
CA GLY A 194 22.22 -16.42 -26.49
C GLY A 194 23.54 -15.74 -26.88
N GLN A 195 24.67 -16.45 -26.87
CA GLN A 195 25.96 -15.84 -27.21
C GLN A 195 26.24 -15.93 -28.72
N ARG A 196 25.66 -14.99 -29.49
CA ARG A 196 26.07 -14.76 -30.89
C ARG A 196 27.53 -14.27 -30.91
N ARG A 197 28.38 -15.01 -31.60
CA ARG A 197 29.78 -14.68 -31.88
C ARG A 197 29.84 -13.38 -32.71
N PRO A 198 30.71 -12.40 -32.43
CA PRO A 198 31.05 -11.39 -33.44
C PRO A 198 31.80 -12.12 -34.56
N SER A 199 31.28 -12.01 -35.77
CA SER A 199 31.90 -12.49 -37.00
C SER A 199 33.07 -11.59 -37.39
N GLY A 200 34.25 -12.19 -37.61
CA GLY A 200 35.28 -11.65 -38.50
C GLY A 200 36.44 -10.91 -37.83
N LEU A 201 37.56 -11.62 -37.65
CA LEU A 201 38.90 -11.06 -37.83
C LEU A 201 39.77 -12.18 -38.40
N ALA A 202 39.79 -12.21 -39.74
CA ALA A 202 40.70 -13.00 -40.53
C ALA A 202 42.13 -12.47 -40.32
N GLU A 203 43.00 -13.35 -39.85
CA GLU A 203 44.23 -13.74 -40.52
C GLU A 203 44.72 -12.78 -41.62
N LYS A 204 45.81 -12.06 -41.34
CA LYS A 204 46.81 -11.70 -42.33
C LYS A 204 48.20 -11.76 -41.69
N GLU A 205 48.97 -12.73 -42.16
CA GLU A 205 50.42 -12.69 -42.15
C GLU A 205 50.94 -11.51 -42.98
N ILE A 206 51.95 -10.81 -42.46
CA ILE A 206 53.34 -10.68 -42.96
C ILE A 206 54.18 -10.19 -41.77
#